data_AF-A0A7Y5X3X5-F1
#
_entry.id   AF-A0A7Y5X3X5-F1
#
_cell.length_a   1.000
_cell.length_b   1.000
_cell.length_c   1.000
_cell.angle_alpha   90.00
_cell.angle_beta   90.00
_cell.angle_gamma   90.00
#
_symmetry.space_group_name_H-M   'P 1'
#
loop_
_entity.id
_entity.type
_entity.pdbx_description
1 polymer ?
#
loop_
_entity_poly.entity_id
_entity_poly.type
_entity_poly.pdbx_seq_one_letter_code
_entity_poly.pdbx_strand_id
1 'polypeptide(L)'
;MYAIWMPVLAGDSRGAWDRHVLDDPRVVSLWDGSRLTGDWFGEHTVGDLGGPGGFVWDAFLGFGGGSRWQAKPTAVVAAGSPIIDNVDQLEQRFVPLLKNG
;
A
#
# COMPACT_ATOMS: atom_id res chain seq x y z
N MET A 1 9.69 3.30 -4.77
CA MET A 1 8.47 3.07 -3.96
C MET A 1 7.26 3.42 -4.82
N TYR A 2 6.16 2.70 -4.67
CA TYR A 2 4.91 3.05 -5.34
C TYR A 2 3.90 3.56 -4.32
N ALA A 3 3.26 4.67 -4.61
CA ALA A 3 2.10 5.17 -3.88
C ALA A 3 0.88 5.00 -4.78
N ILE A 4 -0.02 4.09 -4.39
CA ILE A 4 -1.24 3.81 -5.15
C ILE A 4 -2.40 4.51 -4.46
N TRP A 5 -2.93 5.53 -5.12
CA TRP A 5 -4.05 6.32 -4.63
C TRP A 5 -5.34 5.82 -5.26
N MET A 6 -6.36 5.60 -4.45
CA MET A 6 -7.63 5.05 -4.89
C MET A 6 -8.79 5.74 -4.18
N PRO A 7 -9.98 5.83 -4.80
CA PRO A 7 -11.12 6.44 -4.16
C PRO A 7 -11.71 5.51 -3.11
N VAL A 8 -11.74 5.94 -1.85
CA VAL A 8 -12.30 5.16 -0.73
C VAL A 8 -13.43 5.93 -0.05
N LEU A 9 -13.21 7.21 0.23
CA LEU A 9 -14.16 8.07 0.93
C LEU A 9 -15.05 8.84 -0.06
N ALA A 10 -16.19 9.29 0.44
CA ALA A 10 -17.10 10.12 -0.34
C ALA A 10 -16.39 11.43 -0.74
N GLY A 11 -16.37 11.72 -2.05
CA GLY A 11 -15.69 12.89 -2.60
C GLY A 11 -14.30 12.59 -3.19
N ASP A 12 -13.72 11.42 -2.92
CA ASP A 12 -12.47 11.02 -3.56
C ASP A 12 -12.66 10.91 -5.07
N SER A 13 -11.77 11.58 -5.80
CA SER A 13 -11.81 11.57 -7.26
C SER A 13 -10.44 11.88 -7.83
N ARG A 14 -10.24 11.49 -9.10
CA ARG A 14 -9.01 11.81 -9.82
C ARG A 14 -8.72 13.32 -9.87
N GLY A 15 -9.76 14.15 -9.93
CA GLY A 15 -9.62 15.60 -9.97
C GLY A 15 -9.25 16.24 -8.63
N ALA A 16 -9.59 15.59 -7.52
CA ALA A 16 -9.23 16.02 -6.17
C ALA A 16 -7.86 15.49 -5.71
N TRP A 17 -7.30 14.51 -6.43
CA TRP A 17 -6.02 13.90 -6.09
C TRP A 17 -4.84 14.84 -6.37
N ASP A 18 -4.12 15.23 -5.31
CA ASP A 18 -2.83 15.89 -5.43
C ASP A 18 -1.69 14.85 -5.42
N ARG A 19 -1.01 14.74 -6.57
CA ARG A 19 0.13 13.82 -6.74
C ARG A 19 1.38 14.21 -5.95
N HIS A 20 1.44 15.45 -5.43
CA HIS A 20 2.59 16.00 -4.71
C HIS A 20 2.51 15.80 -3.19
N VAL A 21 1.46 15.14 -2.67
CA VAL A 21 1.39 14.78 -1.23
C VAL A 21 2.60 13.95 -0.79
N LEU A 22 3.15 13.13 -1.68
CA LEU A 22 4.41 12.39 -1.48
C LEU A 22 5.46 12.83 -2.50
N ASP A 23 6.05 14.01 -2.31
CA ASP A 23 7.02 14.64 -3.22
C ASP A 23 8.47 14.17 -2.95
N ASP A 24 8.71 12.86 -3.00
CA ASP A 24 10.05 12.26 -2.94
C ASP A 24 10.38 11.62 -4.31
N PRO A 25 11.57 11.88 -4.89
CA PRO A 25 11.92 11.41 -6.23
C PRO A 25 11.97 9.88 -6.37
N ARG A 26 11.99 9.14 -5.27
CA ARG A 26 11.94 7.67 -5.24
C ARG A 26 10.50 7.15 -5.30
N VAL A 27 9.50 8.02 -5.24
CA VAL A 27 8.06 7.68 -5.22
C VAL A 27 7.47 7.82 -6.61
N VAL A 28 6.88 6.72 -7.09
CA VAL A 28 6.03 6.72 -8.28
C VAL A 28 4.58 6.73 -7.80
N SER A 29 3.93 7.87 -7.96
CA SER A 29 2.53 8.10 -7.61
C SER A 29 1.61 7.67 -8.75
N LEU A 30 0.73 6.71 -8.49
CA LEU A 30 -0.25 6.16 -9.45
C LEU A 30 -1.66 6.32 -8.90
N TRP A 31 -2.62 6.51 -9.80
CA TRP A 31 -4.04 6.52 -9.44
C TRP A 31 -4.73 5.28 -9.95
N ASP A 32 -5.42 4.61 -9.06
CA ASP A 32 -6.21 3.43 -9.32
C ASP A 32 -7.68 3.74 -9.05
N GLY A 33 -8.30 4.42 -10.00
CA GLY A 33 -9.71 4.82 -9.91
C GLY A 33 -10.69 3.65 -9.89
N SER A 34 -10.25 2.48 -10.37
CA SER A 34 -11.04 1.24 -10.37
C SER A 34 -10.79 0.40 -9.12
N ARG A 35 -9.89 0.83 -8.21
CA ARG A 35 -9.56 0.14 -6.95
C ARG A 35 -8.97 -1.26 -7.13
N LEU A 36 -8.44 -1.56 -8.31
CA LEU A 36 -7.93 -2.88 -8.69
C LEU A 36 -6.91 -3.43 -7.69
N THR A 37 -6.03 -2.57 -7.21
CA THR A 37 -4.94 -2.90 -6.29
C THR A 37 -5.48 -3.26 -4.91
N GLY A 38 -6.44 -2.49 -4.41
CA GLY A 38 -7.04 -2.72 -3.09
C GLY A 38 -7.88 -3.99 -3.06
N ASP A 39 -8.67 -4.23 -4.11
CA ASP A 39 -9.44 -5.47 -4.28
C ASP A 39 -8.50 -6.67 -4.36
N TRP A 40 -7.49 -6.60 -5.26
CA TRP A 40 -6.59 -7.72 -5.49
C TRP A 40 -5.79 -8.11 -4.24
N PHE A 41 -5.23 -7.14 -3.50
CA PHE A 41 -4.50 -7.43 -2.28
C PHE A 41 -5.40 -8.01 -1.17
N GLY A 42 -6.65 -7.55 -1.09
CA GLY A 42 -7.62 -8.06 -0.14
C GLY A 42 -8.02 -9.50 -0.43
N GLU A 43 -8.43 -9.79 -1.67
CA GLU A 43 -8.79 -11.13 -2.14
C GLU A 43 -7.67 -12.15 -1.94
N HIS A 44 -6.42 -11.74 -2.19
CA HIS A 44 -5.26 -12.62 -2.09
C HIS A 44 -4.65 -12.64 -0.69
N THR A 45 -5.18 -11.86 0.25
CA THR A 45 -4.70 -11.75 1.64
C THR A 45 -3.18 -11.54 1.68
N VAL A 46 -2.69 -10.51 0.99
CA VAL A 46 -1.25 -10.23 0.88
C VAL A 46 -0.79 -9.52 2.16
N GLY A 47 0.29 -10.02 2.78
CA GLY A 47 0.82 -9.47 4.02
C GLY A 47 -0.15 -9.59 5.21
N ASP A 48 -1.01 -10.61 5.17
CA ASP A 48 -2.10 -10.82 6.14
C ASP A 48 -3.09 -9.65 6.24
N LEU A 49 -3.14 -8.80 5.20
CA LEU A 49 -4.11 -7.72 5.06
C LEU A 49 -5.35 -8.21 4.29
N GLY A 50 -6.53 -7.74 4.69
CA GLY A 50 -7.79 -8.10 4.04
C GLY A 50 -8.34 -9.47 4.45
N GLY A 51 -9.05 -10.12 3.54
CA GLY A 51 -9.76 -11.40 3.73
C GLY A 51 -10.69 -11.70 2.54
N PRO A 52 -11.40 -12.84 2.51
CA PRO A 52 -12.31 -13.17 1.40
C PRO A 52 -13.38 -12.07 1.20
N GLY A 53 -13.43 -11.48 0.00
CA GLY A 53 -14.29 -10.33 -0.32
C GLY A 53 -13.85 -9.01 0.33
N GLY A 54 -12.63 -8.96 0.87
CA GLY A 54 -12.04 -7.80 1.53
C GLY A 54 -11.36 -6.84 0.57
N PHE A 55 -11.15 -5.62 1.05
CA PHE A 55 -10.57 -4.51 0.30
C PHE A 55 -9.45 -3.88 1.15
N VAL A 56 -8.26 -3.74 0.57
CA VAL A 56 -7.10 -3.14 1.24
C VAL A 56 -6.92 -1.69 0.83
N TRP A 57 -6.93 -0.81 1.81
CA TRP A 57 -6.64 0.62 1.68
C TRP A 57 -5.99 1.10 2.98
N ASP A 58 -5.42 2.31 2.96
CA ASP A 58 -4.68 2.88 4.09
C ASP A 58 -3.68 1.87 4.66
N ALA A 59 -2.79 1.42 3.78
CA ALA A 59 -1.89 0.30 4.05
C ALA A 59 -0.55 0.45 3.35
N PHE A 60 0.47 -0.20 3.93
CA PHE A 60 1.77 -0.40 3.30
C PHE A 60 2.09 -1.89 3.20
N LEU A 61 2.81 -2.24 2.14
CA LEU A 61 3.34 -3.58 1.88
C LEU A 61 4.81 -3.43 1.49
N GLY A 62 5.69 -4.01 2.30
CA GLY A 62 7.13 -4.09 2.08
C GLY A 62 7.49 -5.46 1.52
N PHE A 63 8.23 -5.47 0.41
CA PHE A 63 8.64 -6.68 -0.28
C PHE A 63 10.17 -6.78 -0.29
N GLY A 64 10.72 -7.96 -0.02
CA GLY A 64 12.16 -8.17 -0.12
C GLY A 64 12.68 -8.04 -1.56
N GLY A 65 13.96 -7.74 -1.76
CA GLY A 65 14.54 -7.54 -3.09
C GLY A 65 14.45 -8.75 -4.05
N GLY A 66 14.23 -9.95 -3.51
CA GLY A 66 14.00 -11.18 -4.29
C GLY A 66 12.53 -11.49 -4.61
N SER A 67 11.60 -10.59 -4.31
CA SER A 67 10.16 -10.83 -4.47
C SER A 67 9.77 -10.97 -5.93
N ARG A 68 8.93 -11.96 -6.25
CA ARG A 68 8.43 -12.22 -7.60
C ARG A 68 6.95 -11.91 -7.69
N TRP A 69 6.53 -11.25 -8.76
CA TRP A 69 5.18 -10.70 -8.95
C TRP A 69 4.38 -11.39 -10.07
N GLN A 70 4.65 -12.67 -10.33
CA GLN A 70 3.99 -13.42 -11.42
C GLN A 70 2.57 -13.87 -11.08
N ALA A 71 2.26 -14.01 -9.79
CA ALA A 71 0.95 -14.32 -9.25
C ALA A 71 0.78 -13.56 -7.91
N LYS A 72 0.77 -14.26 -6.77
CA LYS A 72 0.88 -13.62 -5.45
C LYS A 72 2.34 -13.26 -5.16
N PRO A 73 2.67 -12.01 -4.75
CA PRO A 73 4.03 -11.67 -4.38
C PRO A 73 4.51 -12.52 -3.21
N THR A 74 5.65 -13.16 -3.39
CA THR A 74 6.35 -13.90 -2.35
C THR A 74 7.18 -12.93 -1.50
N ALA A 75 7.51 -13.31 -0.26
CA ALA A 75 8.44 -12.57 0.60
C ALA A 75 7.99 -11.12 0.95
N VAL A 76 6.74 -11.00 1.42
CA VAL A 76 6.33 -9.80 2.18
C VAL A 76 7.15 -9.75 3.46
N VAL A 77 7.98 -8.71 3.62
CA VAL A 77 8.87 -8.53 4.78
C VAL A 77 8.27 -7.63 5.85
N ALA A 78 7.32 -6.78 5.47
CA ALA A 78 6.46 -6.08 6.41
C ALA A 78 5.15 -5.69 5.74
N ALA A 79 4.11 -5.59 6.54
CA ALA A 79 2.83 -5.05 6.14
C ALA A 79 2.16 -4.38 7.34
N GLY A 80 1.25 -3.46 7.04
CA GLY A 80 0.36 -2.88 8.01
C GLY A 80 -0.73 -2.09 7.31
N SER A 81 -1.91 -2.06 7.92
CA SER A 81 -2.95 -1.09 7.60
C SER A 81 -3.03 -0.14 8.77
N PRO A 82 -2.17 0.90 8.82
CA PRO A 82 -2.24 1.89 9.87
C PRO A 82 -3.52 2.70 9.66
N ILE A 83 -4.66 2.16 10.10
CA ILE A 83 -5.93 2.87 10.19
C ILE A 83 -5.60 4.25 10.75
N ILE A 84 -5.96 5.33 10.03
CA ILE A 84 -6.07 6.78 10.35
C ILE A 84 -5.58 7.31 11.73
N ASP A 85 -5.53 6.49 12.78
CA ASP A 85 -5.06 6.72 14.15
C ASP A 85 -3.74 5.99 14.55
N ASN A 86 -3.08 5.20 13.68
CA ASN A 86 -1.94 4.33 14.03
C ASN A 86 -0.61 4.69 13.33
N VAL A 87 -0.35 5.97 13.06
CA VAL A 87 0.86 6.45 12.38
C VAL A 87 2.15 5.95 13.05
N ASP A 88 2.16 5.83 14.38
CA ASP A 88 3.32 5.33 15.14
C ASP A 88 3.70 3.87 14.76
N GLN A 89 2.73 3.04 14.36
CA GLN A 89 2.99 1.67 13.92
C GLN A 89 3.65 1.61 12.55
N LEU A 90 3.36 2.58 11.67
CA LEU A 90 4.06 2.73 10.40
C LEU A 90 5.54 2.98 10.66
N GLU A 91 5.87 3.93 11.54
CA GLU A 91 7.26 4.23 11.88
C GLU A 91 7.98 3.00 12.43
N GLN A 92 7.38 2.32 13.42
CA GLN A 92 7.98 1.15 14.09
C GLN A 92 8.24 -0.02 13.14
N ARG A 93 7.32 -0.30 12.20
CA ARG A 93 7.43 -1.48 11.33
C ARG A 93 8.17 -1.20 10.02
N PHE A 94 8.14 0.03 9.53
CA PHE A 94 8.70 0.39 8.22
C PHE A 94 10.11 0.96 8.32
N VAL A 95 10.40 1.85 9.27
CA VAL A 95 11.70 2.53 9.36
C VAL A 95 12.88 1.57 9.56
N PRO A 96 12.79 0.48 10.36
CA PRO A 96 13.88 -0.47 10.47
C PRO A 96 14.28 -1.13 9.14
N LEU A 97 13.34 -1.29 8.20
CA LEU A 97 13.62 -1.88 6.89
C LEU A 97 14.40 -0.94 5.96
N LEU A 98 14.36 0.37 6.22
CA LEU A 98 15.09 1.37 5.42
C LEU A 98 16.57 1.48 5.82
N LYS A 99 16.94 1.03 7.02
CA LYS A 99 18.30 1.17 7.57
C LYS A 99 19.22 -0.01 7.27
N ASN A 100 18.66 -1.13 6.82
CA ASN A 100 19.37 -2.40 6.60
C ASN A 100 19.31 -2.88 5.13
N GLY A 101 18.94 -2.01 4.20
CA GLY A 101 18.87 -2.29 2.76
C GLY A 101 20.10 -1.82 2.00
#